data_AF-A0A7S0PBW2-F1
#
_entry.id   AF-A0A7S0PBW2-F1
#
_cell.length_a   1.000
_cell.length_b   1.000
_cell.length_c   1.000
_cell.angle_alpha   90.00
_cell.angle_beta   90.00
_cell.angle_gamma   90.00
#
_symmetry.space_group_name_H-M   'P 1'
#
loop_
_entity.id
_entity.type
_entity.pdbx_description
1 polymer ?
#
loop_
_entity_poly.entity_id
_entity_poly.type
_entity_poly.pdbx_seq_one_letter_code
_entity_poly.pdbx_strand_id
1 'polypeptide(L)'
;GIGQQSLLRVLRAYAACDDEVGYCQGMAFLAGVLLSFCPEEDAFLMLFQLMKSEPYMLRRLFLPGLRAVATQCRIIEGLLRDNAPRFAAHLEAQHVMPEMWATSWLMTAFSTSVPFAVTARVWDCLVAEGYKPVVRVAVAVMLRASPHVAKLELEGILMTMRELHDATFEPSVSDAAHAAAEVAALAEAAASQGGRGEDASGAEGPGASTPPRGSAAAASARPATA
;
A
#
# COMPACT_ATOMS: atom_id res chain seq x y z
N GLY A 1 2.53 22.63 21.73
CA GLY A 1 3.73 23.40 21.30
C GLY A 1 3.57 23.92 19.89
N ILE A 2 4.52 24.72 19.38
CA ILE A 2 4.44 25.35 18.03
C ILE A 2 4.25 24.29 16.93
N GLY A 3 5.01 23.18 16.97
CA GLY A 3 4.89 22.11 15.97
C GLY A 3 3.50 21.45 15.91
N GLN A 4 2.82 21.30 17.05
CA GLN A 4 1.45 20.77 17.07
C GLN A 4 0.44 21.73 16.42
N GLN A 5 0.68 23.05 16.51
CA GLN A 5 -0.18 24.03 15.85
C GLN A 5 0.01 24.01 14.34
N SER A 6 1.26 23.90 13.86
CA SER A 6 1.56 23.73 12.43
C SER A 6 0.92 22.45 11.88
N LEU A 7 1.08 21.33 12.58
CA LEU A 7 0.44 20.07 12.24
C LEU A 7 -1.09 20.21 12.10
N LEU A 8 -1.73 20.87 13.08
CA LEU A 8 -3.17 21.08 13.06
C LEU A 8 -3.61 21.96 11.88
N ARG A 9 -2.84 22.99 11.51
CA ARG A 9 -3.15 23.86 10.37
C ARG A 9 -3.05 23.10 9.04
N VAL A 10 -1.98 22.33 8.84
CA VAL A 10 -1.80 21.49 7.64
C VAL A 10 -2.96 20.50 7.48
N LEU A 11 -3.32 19.77 8.55
CA LEU A 11 -4.39 18.78 8.51
C LEU A 11 -5.76 19.40 8.28
N ARG A 12 -6.04 20.56 8.89
CA ARG A 12 -7.29 21.31 8.66
C ARG A 12 -7.39 21.82 7.23
N ALA A 13 -6.29 22.36 6.70
CA ALA A 13 -6.22 22.80 5.31
C ALA A 13 -6.48 21.63 4.36
N TYR A 14 -5.85 20.47 4.58
CA TYR A 14 -6.11 19.27 3.77
C TYR A 14 -7.58 18.85 3.85
N ALA A 15 -8.14 18.74 5.05
CA ALA A 15 -9.52 18.29 5.25
C ALA A 15 -10.53 19.21 4.55
N ALA A 16 -10.25 20.51 4.45
CA ALA A 16 -11.07 21.47 3.71
C ALA A 16 -10.91 21.37 2.17
N CYS A 17 -9.86 20.73 1.67
CA CYS A 17 -9.62 20.52 0.24
C CYS A 17 -10.11 19.16 -0.28
N ASP A 18 -10.51 18.25 0.60
CA ASP A 18 -10.90 16.88 0.26
C ASP A 18 -11.95 16.33 1.22
N ASP A 19 -13.20 16.78 1.08
CA ASP A 19 -14.30 16.46 1.98
C ASP A 19 -14.63 14.97 2.10
N GLU A 20 -14.34 14.17 1.06
CA GLU A 20 -14.63 12.73 1.06
C GLU A 20 -13.69 11.95 2.01
N VAL A 21 -12.43 12.35 2.09
CA VAL A 21 -11.48 11.80 3.07
C VAL A 21 -11.55 12.58 4.38
N GLY A 22 -11.65 13.90 4.29
CA GLY A 22 -11.54 14.82 5.41
C GLY A 22 -10.24 14.61 6.16
N TYR A 23 -10.36 14.35 7.47
CA TYR A 23 -9.26 13.91 8.31
C TYR A 23 -9.49 12.46 8.73
N CYS A 24 -8.52 11.60 8.43
CA CYS A 24 -8.46 10.22 8.87
C CYS A 24 -7.29 10.00 9.83
N GLN A 25 -7.49 9.13 10.82
CA GLN A 25 -6.43 8.72 11.74
C GLN A 25 -5.27 8.09 10.95
N GLY A 26 -4.05 8.55 11.23
CA GLY A 26 -2.86 8.17 10.48
C GLY A 26 -2.26 9.33 9.67
N MET A 27 -3.09 10.23 9.15
CA MET A 27 -2.63 11.37 8.33
C MET A 27 -1.73 12.33 9.12
N ALA A 28 -1.95 12.45 10.43
CA ALA A 28 -1.13 13.27 11.30
C ALA A 28 0.35 12.83 11.31
N PHE A 29 0.61 11.53 11.14
CA PHE A 29 2.00 11.04 11.09
C PHE A 29 2.64 11.36 9.74
N LEU A 30 1.89 11.25 8.63
CA LEU A 30 2.38 11.69 7.31
C LEU A 30 2.74 13.18 7.32
N ALA A 31 1.84 14.02 7.83
CA ALA A 31 2.08 15.46 7.95
C ALA A 31 3.22 15.77 8.92
N GLY A 32 3.36 15.01 10.00
CA GLY A 32 4.46 15.15 10.96
C GLY A 32 5.84 14.85 10.35
N VAL A 33 5.94 13.82 9.50
CA VAL A 33 7.17 13.53 8.75
C VAL A 33 7.51 14.69 7.82
N LEU A 34 6.54 15.17 7.03
CA LEU A 34 6.76 16.30 6.12
C LEU A 34 7.21 17.57 6.84
N LEU A 35 6.54 17.92 7.95
CA LEU A 35 6.90 19.07 8.79
C LEU A 35 8.29 18.95 9.45
N SER A 36 8.87 17.75 9.47
CA SER A 36 10.24 17.53 9.94
C SER A 36 11.28 17.89 8.87
N PHE A 37 10.88 17.98 7.59
CA PHE A 37 11.76 18.25 6.46
C PHE A 37 11.55 19.61 5.81
N CYS A 38 10.33 20.16 5.88
CA CYS A 38 10.00 21.42 5.22
C CYS A 38 9.07 22.30 6.06
N PRO A 39 8.99 23.61 5.74
CA PRO A 39 8.03 24.53 6.35
C PRO A 39 6.58 24.12 6.15
N GLU A 40 5.68 24.75 6.91
CA GLU A 40 4.26 24.41 6.97
C GLU A 40 3.54 24.41 5.61
N GLU A 41 3.77 25.44 4.78
CA GLU A 41 3.13 25.57 3.47
C GLU A 41 3.59 24.47 2.51
N ASP A 42 4.90 24.21 2.47
CA ASP A 42 5.48 23.13 1.66
C ASP A 42 5.00 21.76 2.13
N ALA A 43 4.89 21.55 3.45
CA ALA A 43 4.38 20.30 4.01
C ALA A 43 2.92 20.05 3.59
N PHE A 44 2.09 21.10 3.57
CA PHE A 44 0.73 20.99 3.04
C PHE A 44 0.71 20.65 1.55
N LEU A 45 1.51 21.33 0.73
CA LEU A 45 1.58 21.07 -0.71
C LEU A 45 2.06 19.64 -0.98
N MET A 46 3.11 19.19 -0.29
CA MET A 46 3.62 17.83 -0.42
C MET A 46 2.58 16.80 0.03
N LEU A 47 1.87 17.01 1.15
CA LEU A 47 0.80 16.12 1.59
C LEU A 47 -0.30 16.04 0.54
N PHE A 48 -0.73 17.19 0.01
CA PHE A 48 -1.75 17.24 -1.04
C PHE A 48 -1.32 16.47 -2.29
N GLN A 49 -0.06 16.62 -2.71
CA GLN A 49 0.50 15.90 -3.85
C GLN A 49 0.58 14.39 -3.60
N LEU A 50 1.07 13.96 -2.43
CA LEU A 50 1.12 12.53 -2.07
C LEU A 50 -0.28 11.90 -2.06
N MET A 51 -1.29 12.65 -1.63
CA MET A 51 -2.64 12.14 -1.56
C MET A 51 -3.30 12.04 -2.94
N LYS A 52 -3.18 13.08 -3.78
CA LYS A 52 -3.98 13.22 -5.01
C LYS A 52 -3.24 13.00 -6.33
N SER A 53 -1.91 12.91 -6.33
CA SER A 53 -1.12 12.76 -7.57
C SER A 53 -0.59 11.34 -7.75
N GLU A 54 -0.60 10.89 -9.00
CA GLU A 54 0.20 9.74 -9.43
C GLU A 54 1.70 10.10 -9.33
N PRO A 55 2.59 9.15 -8.97
CA PRO A 55 2.36 7.72 -8.74
C PRO A 55 2.02 7.33 -7.28
N TYR A 56 1.64 8.29 -6.43
CA TYR A 56 1.46 8.07 -4.99
C TYR A 56 0.03 7.67 -4.64
N MET A 57 -0.95 8.52 -4.99
CA MET A 57 -2.38 8.30 -4.78
C MET A 57 -2.77 7.79 -3.36
N LEU A 58 -2.08 8.27 -2.31
CA LEU A 58 -2.27 7.81 -0.93
C LEU A 58 -3.71 8.00 -0.44
N ARG A 59 -4.44 8.97 -0.99
CA ARG A 59 -5.85 9.24 -0.68
C ARG A 59 -6.71 7.98 -0.69
N ARG A 60 -6.45 7.06 -1.63
CA ARG A 60 -7.22 5.82 -1.78
C ARG A 60 -7.21 4.96 -0.50
N LEU A 61 -6.14 5.03 0.29
CA LEU A 61 -5.98 4.29 1.55
C LEU A 61 -6.83 4.86 2.69
N PHE A 62 -7.21 6.13 2.60
CA PHE A 62 -7.95 6.84 3.65
C PHE A 62 -9.45 7.00 3.35
N LEU A 63 -9.90 6.52 2.19
CA LEU A 63 -11.32 6.53 1.85
C LEU A 63 -12.13 5.60 2.76
N PRO A 64 -13.42 5.93 3.01
CA PRO A 64 -14.31 5.09 3.81
C PRO A 64 -14.30 3.62 3.35
N GLY A 65 -14.26 2.72 4.33
CA GLY A 65 -14.25 1.27 4.09
C GLY A 65 -12.89 0.69 3.71
N LEU A 66 -11.81 1.49 3.65
CA LEU A 66 -10.41 1.03 3.54
C LEU A 66 -10.16 0.02 2.41
N ARG A 67 -10.92 0.10 1.32
CA ARG A 67 -10.87 -0.87 0.20
C ARG A 67 -9.50 -0.95 -0.44
N ALA A 68 -8.79 0.18 -0.53
CA ALA A 68 -7.43 0.18 -1.05
C ALA A 68 -6.46 -0.52 -0.10
N VAL A 69 -6.59 -0.33 1.22
CA VAL A 69 -5.78 -1.05 2.21
C VAL A 69 -6.00 -2.55 2.11
N ALA A 70 -7.25 -3.01 2.06
CA ALA A 70 -7.57 -4.44 1.88
C ALA A 70 -7.03 -4.99 0.55
N THR A 71 -6.95 -4.16 -0.49
CA THR A 71 -6.33 -4.56 -1.76
C THR A 71 -4.81 -4.72 -1.61
N GLN A 72 -4.15 -3.80 -0.91
CA GLN A 72 -2.72 -3.94 -0.60
C GLN A 72 -2.43 -5.14 0.31
N CYS A 73 -3.30 -5.42 1.28
CA CYS A 73 -3.18 -6.60 2.14
C CYS A 73 -3.25 -7.91 1.34
N ARG A 74 -4.19 -8.02 0.38
CA ARG A 74 -4.24 -9.15 -0.55
C ARG A 74 -3.00 -9.28 -1.44
N ILE A 75 -2.43 -8.15 -1.88
CA ILE A 75 -1.16 -8.14 -2.63
C ILE A 75 -0.03 -8.67 -1.74
N ILE A 76 0.06 -8.24 -0.48
CA ILE A 76 1.04 -8.73 0.50
C ILE A 76 0.89 -10.24 0.70
N GLU A 77 -0.33 -10.73 0.89
CA GLU A 77 -0.63 -12.17 0.98
C GLU A 77 -0.11 -12.96 -0.22
N GLY A 78 -0.40 -12.48 -1.44
CA GLY A 78 0.09 -13.09 -2.68
C GLY A 78 1.61 -13.12 -2.72
N LEU A 79 2.26 -11.99 -2.44
CA LEU A 79 3.71 -11.88 -2.43
C LEU A 79 4.35 -12.81 -1.37
N LEU A 80 3.76 -12.95 -0.19
CA LEU A 80 4.24 -13.88 0.83
C LEU A 80 4.09 -15.34 0.37
N ARG A 81 3.01 -15.68 -0.32
CA ARG A 81 2.78 -17.03 -0.88
C ARG A 81 3.80 -17.36 -1.97
N ASP A 82 4.11 -16.40 -2.83
CA ASP A 82 5.06 -16.58 -3.93
C ASP A 82 6.50 -16.70 -3.44
N ASN A 83 6.88 -15.89 -2.43
CA ASN A 83 8.27 -15.83 -1.94
C ASN A 83 8.57 -16.82 -0.80
N ALA A 84 7.58 -17.18 0.03
CA ALA A 84 7.77 -18.05 1.19
C ALA A 84 6.51 -18.90 1.47
N PRO A 85 6.15 -19.86 0.60
CA PRO A 85 4.87 -20.58 0.65
C PRO A 85 4.65 -21.34 1.96
N ARG A 86 5.71 -21.93 2.55
CA ARG A 86 5.62 -22.62 3.84
C ARG A 86 5.30 -21.67 4.99
N PHE A 87 5.86 -20.47 4.95
CA PHE A 87 5.61 -19.45 5.97
C PHE A 87 4.21 -18.84 5.79
N ALA A 88 3.79 -18.57 4.55
CA ALA A 88 2.43 -18.13 4.26
C ALA A 88 1.38 -19.14 4.76
N ALA A 89 1.60 -20.44 4.54
CA ALA A 89 0.72 -21.49 5.07
C ALA A 89 0.68 -21.52 6.61
N HIS A 90 1.80 -21.23 7.29
CA HIS A 90 1.82 -21.07 8.75
C HIS A 90 0.98 -19.88 9.20
N LEU A 91 1.12 -18.72 8.56
CA LEU A 91 0.30 -17.54 8.87
C LEU A 91 -1.20 -17.82 8.68
N GLU A 92 -1.57 -18.50 7.59
CA GLU A 92 -2.94 -18.92 7.32
C GLU A 92 -3.47 -19.89 8.40
N ALA A 93 -2.65 -20.88 8.80
CA ALA A 93 -3.01 -21.82 9.87
C ALA A 93 -3.17 -21.14 11.25
N GLN A 94 -2.44 -20.05 11.48
CA GLN A 94 -2.56 -19.21 12.69
C GLN A 94 -3.60 -18.10 12.55
N HIS A 95 -4.36 -18.07 11.45
CA HIS A 95 -5.35 -17.02 11.15
C HIS A 95 -4.78 -15.59 11.19
N VAL A 96 -3.51 -15.42 10.84
CA VAL A 96 -2.85 -14.12 10.76
C VAL A 96 -3.14 -13.49 9.40
N MET A 97 -3.96 -12.45 9.40
CA MET A 97 -4.26 -11.66 8.20
C MET A 97 -3.39 -10.39 8.15
N PRO A 98 -2.92 -9.94 6.97
CA PRO A 98 -2.12 -8.71 6.86
C PRO A 98 -2.82 -7.48 7.42
N GLU A 99 -4.15 -7.41 7.36
CA GLU A 99 -4.93 -6.32 7.94
C GLU A 99 -4.63 -6.10 9.44
N MET A 100 -4.25 -7.16 10.16
CA MET A 100 -3.99 -7.12 11.60
C MET A 100 -2.67 -6.41 11.96
N TRP A 101 -1.70 -6.37 11.05
CA TRP A 101 -0.36 -5.83 11.33
C TRP A 101 0.11 -4.79 10.30
N ALA A 102 -0.26 -4.92 9.03
CA ALA A 102 0.20 -4.05 7.94
C ALA A 102 -0.59 -2.74 7.83
N THR A 103 -1.85 -2.68 8.28
CA THR A 103 -2.73 -1.52 8.08
C THR A 103 -2.08 -0.21 8.52
N SER A 104 -1.52 -0.18 9.74
CA SER A 104 -0.84 1.01 10.25
C SER A 104 0.39 1.36 9.41
N TRP A 105 1.17 0.37 8.99
CA TRP A 105 2.39 0.59 8.22
C TRP A 105 2.10 1.18 6.84
N LEU A 106 1.08 0.64 6.18
CA LEU A 106 0.62 1.06 4.86
C LEU A 106 0.07 2.49 4.89
N MET A 107 -0.85 2.76 5.83
CA MET A 107 -1.49 4.08 5.90
C MET A 107 -0.51 5.18 6.37
N THR A 108 0.43 4.85 7.24
CA THR A 108 1.37 5.85 7.80
C THR A 108 2.74 5.83 7.11
N ALA A 109 2.92 5.03 6.05
CA ALA A 109 4.22 4.82 5.41
C ALA A 109 5.35 4.59 6.45
N PHE A 110 5.10 3.67 7.38
CA PHE A 110 6.00 3.27 8.49
C PHE A 110 6.32 4.32 9.55
N SER A 111 5.79 5.55 9.45
CA SER A 111 6.13 6.65 10.37
C SER A 111 5.78 6.42 11.84
N THR A 112 4.94 5.41 12.16
CA THR A 112 4.60 5.03 13.54
C THR A 112 5.34 3.81 14.06
N SER A 113 6.08 3.10 13.20
CA SER A 113 6.40 1.69 13.44
C SER A 113 7.88 1.38 13.41
N VAL A 114 8.71 2.34 12.97
CA VAL A 114 10.17 2.22 12.94
C VAL A 114 10.81 3.55 13.37
N PRO A 115 12.09 3.55 13.79
CA PRO A 115 12.82 4.77 14.10
C PRO A 115 12.81 5.77 12.93
N PHE A 116 12.83 7.07 13.25
CA PHE A 116 12.71 8.14 12.24
C PHE A 116 13.75 8.04 11.10
N ALA A 117 14.97 7.58 11.40
CA ALA A 117 16.00 7.36 10.39
C ALA A 117 15.58 6.31 9.33
N VAL A 118 14.89 5.24 9.74
CA VAL A 118 14.36 4.22 8.82
C VAL A 118 13.15 4.76 8.08
N THR A 119 12.26 5.48 8.77
CA THR A 119 11.12 6.17 8.15
C THR A 119 11.60 7.08 7.02
N ALA A 120 12.62 7.90 7.23
CA ALA A 120 13.18 8.79 6.21
C ALA A 120 13.60 8.02 4.94
N ARG A 121 14.23 6.85 5.08
CA ARG A 121 14.63 6.01 3.94
C ARG A 121 13.45 5.40 3.19
N VAL A 122 12.41 4.96 3.90
CA VAL A 122 11.16 4.51 3.26
C VAL A 122 10.52 5.66 2.48
N TRP A 123 10.58 6.88 3.04
CA TRP A 123 10.05 8.09 2.40
C TRP A 123 10.87 8.54 1.20
N ASP A 124 12.20 8.38 1.20
CA ASP A 124 13.04 8.61 0.03
C ASP A 124 12.57 7.74 -1.15
N CYS A 125 12.36 6.44 -0.92
CA CYS A 125 11.86 5.52 -1.95
C CYS A 125 10.42 5.85 -2.36
N LEU A 126 9.55 6.20 -1.39
CA LEU A 126 8.17 6.61 -1.64
C LEU A 126 8.13 7.80 -2.61
N VAL A 127 8.93 8.84 -2.35
CA VAL A 127 8.97 10.05 -3.18
C VAL A 127 9.63 9.77 -4.55
N ALA A 128 10.60 8.86 -4.62
CA ALA A 128 11.28 8.53 -5.88
C ALA A 128 10.44 7.65 -6.82
N GLU A 129 9.74 6.64 -6.30
CA GLU A 129 9.11 5.58 -7.10
C GLU A 129 7.57 5.54 -7.00
N GLY A 130 6.97 6.32 -6.10
CA GLY A 130 5.54 6.22 -5.79
C GLY A 130 5.26 5.25 -4.65
N TYR A 131 4.02 4.76 -4.54
CA TYR A 131 3.57 4.01 -3.35
C TYR A 131 4.10 2.57 -3.23
N LYS A 132 4.52 1.95 -4.35
CA LYS A 132 4.92 0.52 -4.40
C LYS A 132 5.98 0.12 -3.35
N PRO A 133 7.04 0.92 -3.08
CA PRO A 133 8.04 0.60 -2.07
C PRO A 133 7.46 0.34 -0.68
N VAL A 134 6.38 1.02 -0.28
CA VAL A 134 5.77 0.83 1.05
C VAL A 134 5.28 -0.61 1.24
N VAL A 135 4.64 -1.17 0.21
CA VAL A 135 4.16 -2.57 0.21
C VAL A 135 5.33 -3.55 0.24
N ARG A 136 6.37 -3.26 -0.54
CA ARG A 136 7.59 -4.10 -0.60
C ARG A 136 8.32 -4.12 0.74
N VAL A 137 8.43 -2.98 1.42
CA VAL A 137 8.98 -2.87 2.78
C VAL A 137 8.18 -3.74 3.75
N ALA A 138 6.85 -3.70 3.69
CA ALA A 138 6.00 -4.52 4.56
C ALA A 138 6.24 -6.03 4.38
N VAL A 139 6.33 -6.50 3.14
CA VAL A 139 6.64 -7.91 2.84
C VAL A 139 8.04 -8.27 3.34
N ALA A 140 9.05 -7.45 3.05
CA ALA A 140 10.43 -7.72 3.43
C ALA A 140 10.64 -7.75 4.95
N VAL A 141 9.98 -6.85 5.71
CA VAL A 141 9.99 -6.87 7.18
C VAL A 141 9.42 -8.20 7.71
N MET A 142 8.28 -8.63 7.17
CA MET A 142 7.63 -9.89 7.56
C MET A 142 8.48 -11.13 7.20
N LEU A 143 9.09 -11.14 6.01
CA LEU A 143 10.00 -12.23 5.59
C LEU A 143 11.26 -12.29 6.46
N ARG A 144 11.84 -11.15 6.83
CA ARG A 144 13.00 -11.10 7.72
C ARG A 144 12.68 -11.61 9.13
N ALA A 145 11.47 -11.33 9.61
CA ALA A 145 10.99 -11.85 10.90
C ALA A 145 10.58 -13.34 10.84
N SER A 146 10.38 -13.91 9.65
CA SER A 146 9.85 -15.27 9.46
C SER A 146 10.58 -16.37 10.26
N PRO A 147 11.91 -16.39 10.45
CA PRO A 147 12.58 -17.46 11.21
C PRO A 147 12.18 -17.50 12.69
N HIS A 148 11.82 -16.33 13.25
CA HIS A 148 11.31 -16.20 14.61
C HIS A 148 9.80 -16.47 14.66
N VAL A 149 9.06 -15.81 13.77
CA VAL A 149 7.60 -15.80 13.71
C VAL A 149 7.03 -17.18 13.35
N ALA A 150 7.75 -18.01 12.59
CA ALA A 150 7.32 -19.36 12.21
C ALA A 150 7.14 -20.34 13.39
N LYS A 151 7.59 -19.96 14.60
CA LYS A 151 7.44 -20.76 15.82
C LYS A 151 6.33 -20.25 16.74
N LEU A 152 5.72 -19.12 16.38
CA LEU A 152 4.76 -18.40 17.21
C LEU A 152 3.33 -18.64 16.72
N GLU A 153 2.40 -18.49 17.64
CA GLU A 153 0.96 -18.43 17.36
C GLU A 153 0.52 -16.97 17.20
N LEU A 154 -0.74 -16.76 16.78
CA LEU A 154 -1.33 -15.45 16.46
C LEU A 154 -0.86 -14.30 17.37
N GLU A 155 -1.00 -14.44 18.69
CA GLU A 155 -0.66 -13.37 19.64
C GLU A 155 0.84 -13.01 19.60
N GLY A 156 1.71 -14.02 19.63
CA GLY A 156 3.16 -13.82 19.56
C GLY A 156 3.58 -13.17 18.25
N ILE A 157 2.96 -13.57 17.13
CA ILE A 157 3.21 -12.98 15.82
C ILE A 157 2.85 -11.49 15.83
N LEU A 158 1.66 -11.13 16.32
CA LEU A 158 1.20 -9.74 16.37
C LEU A 158 2.02 -8.89 17.36
N MET A 159 2.49 -9.48 18.46
CA MET A 159 3.40 -8.82 19.40
C MET A 159 4.73 -8.50 18.74
N THR A 160 5.36 -9.46 18.05
CA THR A 160 6.60 -9.22 17.29
C THR A 160 6.42 -8.09 16.28
N MET A 161 5.28 -8.04 15.58
CA MET A 161 5.02 -6.97 14.60
C MET A 161 4.78 -5.60 15.26
N ARG A 162 4.27 -5.56 16.48
CA ARG A 162 4.07 -4.31 17.24
C ARG A 162 5.39 -3.77 17.81
N GLU A 163 6.25 -4.67 18.25
CA GLU A 163 7.54 -4.36 18.88
C GLU A 163 8.62 -3.94 17.87
N LEU A 164 8.33 -3.89 16.57
CA LEU A 164 9.25 -3.38 15.54
C LEU A 164 9.77 -1.94 15.81
N HIS A 165 9.04 -1.17 16.61
CA HIS A 165 9.46 0.16 17.05
C HIS A 165 10.56 0.12 18.13
N ASP A 166 10.52 -0.89 19.01
CA ASP A 166 11.37 -1.01 20.20
C ASP A 166 12.51 -2.01 20.04
N ALA A 167 12.32 -2.99 19.14
CA ALA A 167 13.40 -3.85 18.68
C ALA A 167 14.45 -2.92 18.07
N THR A 168 15.62 -2.91 18.73
CA THR A 168 16.84 -2.23 18.32
C THR A 168 17.20 -2.67 16.90
N PHE A 169 16.57 -2.04 15.90
CA PHE A 169 17.31 -1.50 14.77
C PHE A 169 18.30 -0.52 15.41
N GLU A 170 19.36 -1.03 16.04
CA GLU A 170 20.63 -0.31 16.06
C GLU A 170 21.10 -0.36 14.62
N PRO A 171 20.92 0.70 13.85
CA PRO A 171 21.48 0.74 12.54
C PRO A 171 22.93 1.13 12.78
N SER A 172 23.86 0.17 12.67
CA SER A 172 25.06 0.60 11.95
C SER A 172 24.52 1.18 10.64
N VAL A 173 25.01 2.35 10.20
CA VAL A 173 24.50 3.02 8.98
C VAL A 173 24.50 2.06 7.77
N SER A 174 25.28 0.99 7.84
CA SER A 174 25.26 -0.17 6.94
C SER A 174 23.98 -1.01 6.99
N ASP A 175 23.33 -1.23 8.14
CA ASP A 175 22.22 -2.19 8.31
C ASP A 175 20.84 -1.63 7.95
N ALA A 176 20.58 -0.33 8.16
CA ALA A 176 19.37 0.30 7.63
C ALA A 176 19.49 0.54 6.12
N ALA A 177 20.70 0.86 5.63
CA ALA A 177 20.98 0.92 4.20
C ALA A 177 20.93 -0.48 3.55
N HIS A 178 21.43 -1.53 4.22
CA HIS A 178 21.26 -2.93 3.79
C HIS A 178 19.82 -3.36 3.89
N ALA A 179 19.09 -3.10 4.98
CA ALA A 179 17.68 -3.46 5.06
C ALA A 179 16.87 -2.73 3.99
N ALA A 180 17.11 -1.44 3.74
CA ALA A 180 16.46 -0.71 2.65
C ALA A 180 16.91 -1.18 1.25
N ALA A 181 18.19 -1.52 1.06
CA ALA A 181 18.73 -2.04 -0.19
C ALA A 181 18.34 -3.50 -0.45
N GLU A 182 18.13 -4.29 0.59
CA GLU A 182 17.69 -5.69 0.59
C GLU A 182 16.17 -5.73 0.43
N VAL A 183 15.42 -4.82 1.07
CA VAL A 183 14.03 -4.54 0.76
C VAL A 183 13.88 -4.08 -0.69
N ALA A 184 14.77 -3.21 -1.20
CA ALA A 184 14.81 -2.79 -2.60
C ALA A 184 15.21 -3.94 -3.53
N ALA A 185 16.13 -4.81 -3.14
CA ALA A 185 16.53 -5.99 -3.93
C ALA A 185 15.43 -7.06 -3.94
N LEU A 186 14.75 -7.30 -2.82
CA LEU A 186 13.58 -8.17 -2.71
C LEU A 186 12.38 -7.60 -3.46
N ALA A 187 12.21 -6.28 -3.41
CA ALA A 187 11.24 -5.53 -4.21
C ALA A 187 11.47 -5.68 -5.71
N GLU A 188 12.72 -5.56 -6.17
CA GLU A 188 13.12 -5.75 -7.56
C GLU A 188 13.00 -7.21 -7.98
N ALA A 189 13.40 -8.16 -7.12
CA ALA A 189 13.23 -9.59 -7.35
C ALA A 189 11.74 -9.96 -7.50
N ALA A 190 10.87 -9.45 -6.62
CA ALA A 190 9.43 -9.64 -6.73
C ALA A 190 8.83 -8.95 -7.97
N ALA A 191 9.31 -7.75 -8.32
CA ALA A 191 8.87 -7.04 -9.53
C ALA A 191 9.28 -7.75 -10.83
N SER A 192 10.43 -8.44 -10.85
CA SER A 192 10.91 -9.22 -11.99
C SER A 192 10.11 -10.50 -12.25
N GLN A 193 9.38 -11.01 -11.24
CA GLN A 193 8.57 -12.23 -11.34
C GLN A 193 7.11 -11.97 -11.69
N GLY A 194 6.59 -10.76 -11.41
CA GLY A 194 5.21 -10.35 -11.74
C GLY A 194 4.92 -10.05 -13.22
N GLY A 195 5.88 -10.27 -14.13
CA GLY A 195 5.76 -9.98 -15.57
C GLY A 195 5.41 -11.17 -16.47
N ARG A 196 5.17 -12.38 -15.93
CA ARG A 196 4.81 -13.57 -16.71
C ARG A 196 3.42 -14.06 -16.32
N GLY A 197 2.39 -13.37 -16.78
CA GLY A 197 1.02 -13.72 -16.40
C GLY A 197 -0.10 -13.30 -17.34
N GLU A 198 0.17 -12.70 -18.50
CA GLU A 198 -0.85 -12.45 -19.52
C GLU A 198 -0.15 -12.50 -20.88
N ASP A 199 -0.20 -13.66 -21.54
CA ASP A 199 -0.07 -13.84 -23.01
C ASP A 199 0.05 -15.34 -23.35
N ALA A 200 -1.06 -16.09 -23.22
CA ALA A 200 -1.18 -17.41 -23.85
C ALA A 200 -2.65 -17.91 -23.90
N SER A 201 -3.46 -17.39 -24.82
CA SER A 201 -4.32 -18.22 -25.67
C SER A 201 -4.76 -17.34 -26.86
N GLY A 202 -4.29 -17.54 -28.09
CA GLY A 202 -4.14 -18.82 -28.76
C GLY A 202 -5.36 -19.00 -29.66
N ALA A 203 -5.22 -18.54 -30.90
CA ALA A 203 -6.20 -18.53 -31.96
C ALA A 203 -6.82 -19.90 -32.27
N GLU A 204 -8.11 -19.92 -32.61
CA GLU A 204 -8.68 -20.89 -33.57
C GLU A 204 -9.91 -20.30 -34.27
N GLY A 205 -9.79 -20.17 -35.59
CA GLY A 205 -10.88 -20.26 -36.58
C GLY A 205 -10.33 -21.06 -37.78
N PRO A 206 -11.12 -21.43 -38.81
CA PRO A 206 -12.47 -20.98 -39.14
C PRO A 206 -13.46 -22.13 -39.51
N GLY A 207 -14.76 -21.82 -39.62
CA GLY A 207 -15.76 -22.75 -40.16
C GLY A 207 -17.05 -22.04 -40.53
N ALA A 208 -17.29 -21.88 -41.83
CA ALA A 208 -18.45 -21.21 -42.40
C ALA A 208 -19.67 -22.13 -42.50
N SER A 209 -20.88 -21.63 -42.20
CA SER A 209 -22.11 -21.95 -42.93
C SER A 209 -23.27 -20.99 -42.61
N THR A 210 -23.79 -20.43 -43.69
CA THR A 210 -24.86 -19.43 -43.95
C THR A 210 -26.25 -19.74 -43.31
N PRO A 211 -27.12 -18.72 -43.08
CA PRO A 211 -28.43 -18.87 -42.42
C PRO A 211 -29.60 -19.11 -43.40
N PRO A 212 -30.85 -19.26 -42.91
CA PRO A 212 -31.91 -18.42 -43.50
C PRO A 212 -33.06 -17.95 -42.58
N ARG A 213 -33.46 -16.70 -42.86
CA ARG A 213 -34.82 -16.18 -43.15
C ARG A 213 -35.89 -16.02 -42.06
N GLY A 214 -36.42 -14.79 -42.04
CA GLY A 214 -37.78 -14.39 -41.64
C GLY A 214 -37.79 -12.95 -41.13
N SER A 215 -37.99 -11.93 -41.99
CA SER A 215 -39.30 -11.25 -42.20
C SER A 215 -39.84 -10.61 -40.91
N ALA A 216 -40.29 -9.36 -40.78
CA ALA A 216 -40.52 -8.21 -41.64
C ALA A 216 -40.79 -7.03 -40.65
N ALA A 217 -40.25 -5.84 -40.91
CA ALA A 217 -40.99 -4.66 -41.37
C ALA A 217 -41.52 -3.72 -40.27
N ALA A 218 -41.11 -2.45 -40.44
CA ALA A 218 -41.84 -1.20 -40.17
C ALA A 218 -42.24 -0.89 -38.71
N ALA A 219 -42.38 0.34 -38.25
CA ALA A 219 -41.97 1.70 -38.60
C ALA A 219 -42.72 2.56 -37.56
N SER A 220 -42.20 3.77 -37.25
CA SER A 220 -42.99 4.90 -36.73
C SER A 220 -43.46 4.79 -35.26
N ALA A 221 -43.46 5.80 -34.39
CA ALA A 221 -42.97 7.16 -34.39
C ALA A 221 -42.99 7.65 -32.92
N ARG A 222 -42.17 8.66 -32.62
CA ARG A 222 -42.34 9.63 -31.50
C ARG A 222 -43.69 10.39 -31.64
N PRO A 223 -44.19 11.20 -30.67
CA PRO A 223 -43.45 12.01 -29.69
C PRO A 223 -44.12 12.20 -28.30
N ALA A 224 -43.53 13.17 -27.58
CA ALA A 224 -43.66 13.62 -26.19
C ALA A 224 -45.03 14.14 -25.69
N THR A 225 -45.03 14.41 -24.37
CA THR A 225 -45.92 15.19 -23.45
C THR A 225 -46.49 14.27 -22.36
N ALA A 226 -46.47 14.60 -21.07
CA ALA A 226 -46.29 15.85 -20.34
C ALA A 226 -45.48 15.64 -19.05
#